data_AF-A0AA43KXE3-F1
#
_entry.id   AF-A0AA43KXE3-F1
#
_cell.length_a   1.000
_cell.length_b   1.000
_cell.length_c   1.000
_cell.angle_alpha   90.00
_cell.angle_beta   90.00
_cell.angle_gamma   90.00
#
_symmetry.space_group_name_H-M   'P 1'
#
loop_
_entity.id
_entity.type
_entity.pdbx_description
1 polymer ?
#
loop_
_entity_poly.entity_id
_entity_poly.type
_entity_poly.pdbx_seq_one_letter_code
_entity_poly.pdbx_strand_id
1 'polypeptide(L)' 'MKVFVLIQQKPLKVKTYTSLTALYEANKDVLEVSKSKLDKYPFDQFDYVNHKIVISKTTALTTGDVRNMQKEQ' A
#
# COMPACT_ATOMS: atom_id res chain seq x y z
N MET A 1 -6.87 2.88 11.24
CA MET A 1 -5.39 2.98 11.17
C MET A 1 -4.97 3.03 9.71
N LYS A 2 -4.16 4.00 9.28
CA LYS A 2 -3.68 4.04 7.89
C LYS A 2 -2.58 3.00 7.67
N VAL A 3 -2.59 2.33 6.53
CA VAL A 3 -1.63 1.30 6.11
C VAL A 3 -1.24 1.51 4.66
N PHE A 4 -0.06 1.01 4.30
CA PHE A 4 0.43 0.98 2.92
C PHE A 4 0.37 -0.44 2.39
N VAL A 5 -0.19 -0.62 1.21
CA VAL A 5 -0.30 -1.91 0.52
C VAL A 5 0.63 -1.89 -0.67
N LEU A 6 1.55 -2.85 -0.72
CA LEU A 6 2.42 -3.13 -1.87
C LEU A 6 1.84 -4.33 -2.63
N ILE A 7 1.51 -4.12 -3.90
CA ILE A 7 1.09 -5.16 -4.84
C ILE A 7 2.20 -5.32 -5.87
N GLN A 8 2.91 -6.44 -5.84
CA GLN A 8 3.86 -6.83 -6.89
C GLN A 8 3.06 -7.58 -7.96
N GLN A 9 3.20 -7.21 -9.23
CA GLN A 9 2.35 -7.77 -10.30
C GLN A 9 2.86 -9.11 -10.83
N LYS A 10 4.18 -9.38 -10.78
CA LYS A 10 4.80 -10.58 -11.35
C LYS A 10 6.00 -11.06 -10.49
N PRO A 11 5.88 -12.14 -9.71
CA PRO A 11 4.65 -12.86 -9.38
C PRO A 11 3.68 -11.98 -8.57
N LEU A 12 2.38 -12.28 -8.63
CA LEU A 12 1.39 -11.56 -7.83
C LEU A 12 1.64 -11.76 -6.34
N LYS A 13 2.09 -10.72 -5.64
CA LYS A 13 2.31 -10.73 -4.19
C LYS A 13 1.76 -9.47 -3.57
N VAL A 14 0.96 -9.62 -2.53
CA VAL A 14 0.39 -8.50 -1.78
C VAL A 14 0.99 -8.50 -0.38
N LYS A 15 1.51 -7.35 0.04
CA LYS A 15 2.08 -7.14 1.38
C LYS A 15 1.57 -5.83 1.96
N THR A 16 1.33 -5.80 3.26
CA THR A 16 0.81 -4.62 3.96
C THR A 16 1.79 -4.16 5.03
N TYR A 17 1.94 -2.84 5.16
CA TYR A 17 2.88 -2.20 6.06
C TYR A 17 2.19 -1.08 6.83
N THR A 18 2.61 -0.88 8.08
CA THR A 18 2.08 0.19 8.94
C THR A 18 2.61 1.58 8.60
N SER A 19 3.71 1.67 7.83
CA SER A 19 4.29 2.94 7.38
C SER A 19 4.99 2.81 6.03
N LEU A 20 5.15 3.94 5.33
CA LEU A 20 5.89 4.01 4.07
C LEU A 20 7.36 3.62 4.26
N THR A 21 7.97 4.03 5.38
CA THR A 21 9.35 3.66 5.72
C THR A 21 9.51 2.14 5.84
N ALA A 22 8.60 1.47 6.57
CA ALA A 22 8.65 0.01 6.71
C ALA A 22 8.49 -0.70 5.36
N LEU A 23 7.59 -0.20 4.51
CA LEU A 23 7.44 -0.70 3.14
C LEU A 23 8.73 -0.53 2.34
N TYR A 24 9.36 0.63 2.43
CA TYR A 24 10.58 0.94 1.68
C TYR A 24 11.75 0.06 2.08
N GLU A 25 12.07 -0.01 3.38
CA GLU A 25 13.21 -0.78 3.88
C GLU A 25 13.04 -2.28 3.60
N ALA A 26 11.83 -2.82 3.73
CA ALA A 26 11.57 -4.26 3.52
C ALA A 26 11.58 -4.68 2.04
N ASN A 27 11.51 -3.74 1.08
CA ASN A 27 11.41 -4.06 -0.35
C ASN A 27 12.36 -3.22 -1.21
N LYS A 28 13.42 -2.67 -0.62
CA LYS A 28 14.37 -1.79 -1.30
C LYS A 28 14.95 -2.40 -2.59
N ASP A 29 15.16 -3.71 -2.59
CA ASP A 29 15.72 -4.45 -3.73
C ASP A 29 14.73 -4.57 -4.90
N VAL A 30 13.43 -4.44 -4.64
CA VAL A 30 12.36 -4.57 -5.65
C VAL A 30 11.76 -3.20 -6.00
N LEU A 31 11.91 -2.22 -5.12
CA LEU A 31 11.48 -0.85 -5.30
C LEU A 31 12.50 -0.12 -6.19
N GLU A 32 12.20 -0.03 -7.48
CA GLU A 32 12.97 0.77 -8.46
C GLU A 32 12.69 2.28 -8.34
N VAL A 33 12.53 2.77 -7.12
CA VAL A 33 12.14 4.14 -6.81
C VAL A 33 12.86 4.60 -5.56
N SER A 34 13.30 5.86 -5.54
CA SER A 34 13.96 6.41 -4.36
C SER A 34 12.97 6.74 -3.25
N LYS A 35 13.41 6.60 -2.00
CA LYS A 35 12.63 7.00 -0.82
C LYS A 35 12.09 8.42 -0.93
N SER A 36 12.94 9.37 -1.33
CA SER A 36 12.56 10.78 -1.47
C SER A 36 11.45 11.02 -2.50
N LYS A 37 11.36 10.18 -3.55
CA LYS A 37 10.28 10.26 -4.54
C LYS A 37 8.96 9.75 -3.95
N LEU A 38 9.02 8.68 -3.15
CA LEU A 38 7.85 8.16 -2.45
C LEU A 38 7.37 9.11 -1.33
N ASP A 39 8.28 9.71 -0.56
CA ASP A 39 7.93 10.63 0.52
C ASP A 39 7.19 11.88 0.02
N LYS A 40 7.49 12.32 -1.21
CA LYS A 40 6.83 13.47 -1.86
C LYS A 40 5.56 13.08 -2.62
N TYR A 41 5.26 11.80 -2.75
CA TYR A 41 4.15 11.33 -3.56
C TYR A 41 2.81 11.53 -2.83
N PRO A 42 1.78 12.10 -3.49
CA PRO A 42 0.48 12.40 -2.88
C PRO A 42 -0.40 11.15 -2.73
N PHE A 43 0.00 10.22 -1.87
CA PHE A 43 -0.70 8.95 -1.62
C PHE A 43 -2.13 9.07 -1.09
N ASP A 44 -2.52 10.23 -0.56
CA ASP A 44 -3.91 10.45 -0.14
C ASP A 44 -4.85 10.74 -1.33
N GLN A 45 -4.31 10.92 -2.55
CA GLN A 45 -5.09 11.19 -3.76
C GLN A 45 -4.90 10.12 -4.84
N PHE A 46 -3.68 9.58 -4.97
CA PHE A 46 -3.32 8.67 -6.05
C PHE A 46 -2.55 7.46 -5.53
N ASP A 47 -2.72 6.33 -6.23
CA ASP A 47 -1.88 5.16 -6.05
C ASP A 47 -0.60 5.30 -6.88
N TYR A 48 0.54 4.98 -6.28
CA TYR A 48 1.80 4.94 -7.01
C TYR A 48 1.85 3.65 -7.84
N VAL A 49 1.78 3.79 -9.16
CA VAL A 49 1.82 2.67 -10.10
C VAL A 49 3.14 2.69 -10.87
N ASN A 50 3.81 1.54 -10.88
CA ASN A 50 4.95 1.24 -11.73
C ASN A 50 4.70 -0.11 -12.44
N HIS A 51 5.45 -0.40 -13.50
CA HIS A 51 5.29 -1.60 -14.32
C HIS A 51 5.42 -2.92 -13.55
N LYS A 52 6.10 -2.92 -12.38
CA LYS A 52 6.25 -4.09 -11.50
C LYS A 52 5.39 -4.04 -10.24
N ILE A 53 5.01 -2.85 -9.78
CA ILE A 53 4.45 -2.66 -8.44
C ILE A 53 3.34 -1.61 -8.42
N VAL A 54 2.41 -1.77 -7.48
CA VAL A 54 1.45 -0.75 -7.08
C VAL A 54 1.62 -0.51 -5.58
N ILE A 55 1.67 0.75 -5.16
CA ILE A 55 1.66 1.15 -3.76
C ILE A 55 0.43 2.00 -3.52
N SER A 56 -0.43 1.56 -2.62
CA SER A 56 -1.64 2.26 -2.23
C SER A 56 -1.63 2.57 -0.73
N LYS A 57 -2.21 3.71 -0.35
CA LYS A 57 -2.41 4.10 1.06
C LYS A 57 -3.88 3.97 1.38
N THR A 58 -4.20 3.07 2.29
CA THR A 58 -5.59 2.76 2.64
C THR A 58 -5.78 2.75 4.16
N THR A 59 -7.02 2.60 4.60
CA THR A 59 -7.36 2.43 6.00
C THR A 59 -7.57 0.95 6.28
N ALA A 60 -6.88 0.42 7.29
CA ALA A 60 -7.15 -0.92 7.79
C ALA A 60 -8.58 -0.99 8.31
N LEU A 61 -9.36 -1.91 7.75
CA LEU A 61 -10.71 -2.19 8.19
C LEU A 61 -10.67 -2.88 9.54
N THR A 62 -11.54 -2.46 10.44
CA THR A 62 -11.78 -3.16 11.69
C THR A 62 -12.84 -4.25 11.50
N THR A 63 -12.93 -5.17 12.46
CA THR A 63 -14.00 -6.18 12.48
C THR A 63 -15.40 -5.56 12.47
N GLY A 64 -15.57 -4.37 13.07
CA GLY A 64 -16.83 -3.64 13.06
C GLY A 64 -17.18 -3.11 11.67
N ASP A 65 -16.22 -2.53 10.96
CA ASP A 65 -16.40 -2.01 9.60
C ASP A 65 -16.86 -3.12 8.64
N VAL A 66 -16.20 -4.28 8.72
CA VAL A 66 -16.53 -5.44 7.88
C VAL A 66 -17.96 -5.94 8.14
N ARG A 67 -18.40 -5.97 9.41
CA ARG A 67 -19.76 -6.39 9.76
C ARG A 67 -20.82 -5.42 9.24
N ASN A 68 -20.54 -4.13 9.22
CA ASN A 68 -21.49 -3.14 8.72
C ASN A 68 -21.63 -3.24 7.19
N MET A 69 -20.54 -3.45 6.46
CA MET A 69 -20.57 -3.67 5.00
C MET A 69 -21.43 -4.89 4.61
N GLN A 70 -21.39 -5.96 5.41
CA GLN A 70 -22.19 -7.17 5.15
C GLN A 70 -23.69 -6.99 5.42
N LYS A 71 -24.08 -5.98 6.21
CA LYS A 71 -25.50 -5.68 6.48
C LYS A 71 -26.14 -4.77 5.45
N GLU A 72 -25.32 -4.04 4.69
CA GLU A 72 -25.75 -3.15 3.61
C GLU A 72 -25.88 -3.88 2.26
N GLN A 73 -25.53 -5.18 2.20
CA GLN A 73 -25.74 -6.09 1.07
C GLN A 73 -27.00 -6.94 1.28
#